data_AF-A0A8S2D4Z2-F1
#
_entry.id   AF-A0A8S2D4Z2-F1
#
_cell.length_a   1.000
_cell.length_b   1.000
_cell.length_c   1.000
_cell.angle_alpha   90.00
_cell.angle_beta   90.00
_cell.angle_gamma   90.00
#
_symmetry.space_group_name_H-M   'P 1'
#
loop_
_entity.id
_entity.type
_entity.pdbx_description
1 polymer ?
#
loop_
_entity_poly.entity_id
_entity_poly.type
_entity_poly.pdbx_seq_one_letter_code
_entity_poly.pdbx_strand_id
1 'polypeptide(L)'
;MVLTPHDGDAFPSLKRMLHGLQSKKLSYKVRVRARRERAVLKSLVTLLHNRPDVVVRRTDKSKVFYVGKAAAFARKAMQYMIDTEAYQVIPNNECPLTENLRRVTTLLNALLKRGAINQYQHKTMCPSKGILELGHLHFIPKPHKPGTPLRQIGAAMHAPSTAMSAFLNDLLAPVFLRVAEATTFINSTGLIRALEKYVSEGHLQLTTLFVIFDVVNLYTMIPRQGALDALRRFLEKHLKHH
;
A
#
# COMPACT_ATOMS: atom_id res chain seq x y z
N MET A 1 -17.20 -7.50 15.72
CA MET A 1 -16.92 -7.02 17.09
C MET A 1 -18.14 -6.23 17.52
N VAL A 2 -19.07 -6.88 18.21
CA VAL A 2 -20.28 -6.24 18.73
C VAL A 2 -19.84 -5.44 19.94
N LEU A 3 -19.97 -4.11 19.86
CA LEU A 3 -19.63 -3.20 20.94
C LEU A 3 -20.60 -3.45 22.10
N THR A 4 -20.05 -3.74 23.27
CA THR A 4 -20.83 -3.85 24.51
C THR A 4 -21.18 -2.45 25.03
N PRO A 5 -22.22 -2.28 25.87
CA PRO A 5 -22.78 -0.97 26.22
C PRO A 5 -21.90 -0.10 27.15
N HIS A 6 -20.68 -0.53 27.48
CA HIS A 6 -19.78 0.21 28.38
C HIS A 6 -18.79 1.14 27.66
N ASP A 7 -18.80 1.21 26.33
CA ASP A 7 -17.89 2.07 25.55
C ASP A 7 -18.38 3.52 25.36
N GLY A 8 -19.51 3.89 25.96
CA GLY A 8 -20.16 5.21 25.79
C GLY A 8 -19.36 6.42 26.30
N ASP A 9 -18.31 6.20 27.10
CA ASP A 9 -17.60 7.27 27.81
C ASP A 9 -16.15 7.51 27.30
N ALA A 10 -15.62 6.63 26.45
CA ALA A 10 -14.23 6.72 25.98
C ALA A 10 -14.02 7.91 25.03
N PHE A 11 -14.92 8.08 24.06
CA PHE A 11 -14.83 9.17 23.07
C PHE A 11 -15.09 10.56 23.68
N PRO A 12 -16.14 10.76 24.50
CA PRO A 12 -16.35 12.03 25.22
C PRO A 12 -15.21 12.37 26.18
N SER A 13 -14.64 11.38 26.88
CA SER A 13 -13.50 11.58 27.77
C SER A 13 -12.21 11.92 27.01
N LEU A 14 -11.95 11.26 25.88
CA LEU A 14 -10.84 11.61 24.98
C LEU A 14 -11.01 13.03 24.42
N LYS A 15 -12.23 13.41 24.02
CA LYS A 15 -12.56 14.75 23.53
C LYS A 15 -12.35 15.82 24.60
N ARG A 16 -12.78 15.57 25.84
CA ARG A 16 -12.50 16.44 27.01
C ARG A 16 -11.00 16.56 27.29
N MET A 17 -10.27 15.44 27.24
CA MET A 17 -8.83 15.42 27.44
C MET A 17 -8.09 16.21 26.34
N LEU A 18 -8.43 16.00 25.07
CA LEU A 18 -7.88 16.74 23.94
C LEU A 18 -8.19 18.23 24.05
N HIS A 19 -9.42 18.60 24.39
CA HIS A 19 -9.80 20.00 24.62
C HIS A 19 -9.03 20.62 25.79
N GLY A 20 -8.83 19.87 26.88
CA GLY A 20 -8.01 20.27 28.03
C GLY A 20 -6.50 20.37 27.73
N LEU A 21 -6.00 19.61 26.76
CA LEU A 21 -4.62 19.72 26.27
C LEU A 21 -4.45 20.88 25.29
N GLN A 22 -5.47 21.17 24.47
CA GLN A 22 -5.49 22.31 23.56
C GLN A 22 -5.58 23.66 24.30
N SER A 23 -6.25 23.70 25.46
CA SER A 23 -6.42 24.91 26.27
C SER A 23 -5.24 25.21 27.20
N LYS A 24 -4.38 24.23 27.52
CA LYS A 24 -3.19 24.44 28.34
C LYS A 24 -2.08 25.11 27.55
N LYS A 25 -1.67 26.32 27.97
CA LYS A 25 -0.47 26.98 27.41
C LYS A 25 0.74 26.05 27.61
N LEU A 26 1.35 25.62 26.50
CA LEU A 26 2.59 24.83 26.50
C LEU A 26 3.63 25.48 27.42
N SER A 27 4.36 24.71 28.22
CA SER A 27 5.36 25.28 29.13
C SER A 27 6.41 26.11 28.38
N TYR A 28 6.99 27.12 29.04
CA TYR A 28 8.04 27.95 28.45
C TYR A 28 9.19 27.10 27.88
N LYS A 29 9.63 26.07 28.62
CA LYS A 29 10.66 25.12 28.20
C LYS A 29 10.28 24.40 26.89
N VAL A 30 9.05 23.93 26.77
CA VAL A 30 8.57 23.25 25.54
C VAL A 30 8.52 24.22 24.36
N ARG A 31 8.07 25.46 24.56
CA ARG A 31 8.05 26.48 23.50
C ARG A 31 9.45 26.84 23.00
N VAL A 32 10.40 27.01 23.92
CA VAL A 32 11.81 27.29 23.58
C VAL A 32 12.42 26.11 22.81
N ARG A 33 12.20 24.87 23.28
CA ARG A 33 12.64 23.65 22.59
C ARG A 33 12.05 23.57 21.17
N ALA A 34 10.74 23.75 21.01
CA ALA A 34 10.07 23.70 19.71
C ALA A 34 10.60 24.75 18.72
N ARG A 35 10.91 25.97 19.19
CA ARG A 35 11.54 27.00 18.36
C ARG A 35 12.94 26.59 17.90
N ARG A 36 13.75 26.02 18.80
CA ARG A 36 15.09 25.52 18.46
C ARG A 36 15.02 24.37 17.46
N GLU A 37 14.16 23.38 17.70
CA GLU A 37 13.94 22.26 16.77
C GLU A 37 13.47 22.74 15.40
N ARG A 38 12.55 23.71 15.35
CA ARG A 38 12.11 24.33 14.09
C ARG A 38 13.25 25.04 13.36
N ALA A 39 14.12 25.76 14.08
CA ALA A 39 15.27 26.43 13.49
C ALA A 39 16.29 25.42 12.91
N VAL A 40 16.57 24.34 13.65
CA VAL A 40 17.41 23.23 13.19
C VAL A 40 16.82 22.58 11.94
N LEU A 41 15.52 22.26 11.94
CA LEU A 41 14.85 21.67 10.79
C LEU A 41 14.91 22.58 9.56
N LYS A 42 14.67 23.89 9.72
CA LYS A 42 14.81 24.86 8.61
C LYS A 42 16.23 24.88 8.05
N SER A 43 17.24 24.88 8.92
CA SER A 43 18.64 24.85 8.51
C SER A 43 18.98 23.56 7.76
N LEU A 44 18.56 22.40 8.27
CA LEU A 44 18.75 21.10 7.61
C LEU A 44 18.05 21.04 6.25
N VAL A 45 16.81 21.52 6.16
CA VAL A 45 16.09 21.58 4.88
C VAL A 45 16.86 22.46 3.88
N THR A 46 17.35 23.61 4.30
CA THR A 46 18.13 24.51 3.44
C THR A 46 19.44 23.86 2.99
N LEU A 47 20.16 23.22 3.92
CA LEU A 47 21.39 22.47 3.62
C LEU A 47 21.13 21.35 2.58
N LEU A 48 20.05 20.57 2.78
CA LEU A 48 19.71 19.46 1.89
C LEU A 48 19.24 19.92 0.51
N HIS A 49 18.57 21.07 0.40
CA HIS A 49 18.24 21.66 -0.90
C HIS A 49 19.51 21.95 -1.73
N ASN A 50 20.61 22.30 -1.07
CA ASN A 50 21.89 22.58 -1.71
C ASN A 50 22.78 21.32 -1.89
N ARG A 51 22.26 20.12 -1.60
CA ARG A 51 23.00 18.85 -1.67
C ARG A 51 22.25 17.82 -2.52
N PRO A 52 22.18 18.02 -3.85
CA PRO A 52 21.50 17.08 -4.76
C PRO A 52 22.18 15.70 -4.80
N ASP A 53 23.42 15.60 -4.33
CA ASP A 53 24.18 14.36 -4.21
C ASP A 53 23.79 13.53 -2.97
N VAL A 54 22.86 14.01 -2.13
CA VAL A 54 22.34 13.31 -0.95
C VAL A 54 20.87 12.96 -1.15
N VAL A 55 20.51 11.72 -0.82
CA VAL A 55 19.14 11.24 -0.79
C VAL A 55 18.73 11.00 0.66
N VAL A 56 17.61 11.62 1.05
CA VAL A 56 16.94 11.37 2.33
C VAL A 56 15.62 10.67 2.06
N ARG A 57 15.39 9.49 2.65
CA ARG A 57 14.15 8.72 2.48
C ARG A 57 13.67 8.15 3.80
N ARG A 58 12.34 8.01 3.93
CA ARG A 58 11.75 7.14 4.94
C ARG A 58 12.14 5.70 4.63
N THR A 59 12.31 4.89 5.67
CA THR A 59 12.71 3.50 5.53
C THR A 59 11.55 2.54 5.71
N ASP A 60 11.74 1.34 5.19
CA ASP A 60 10.80 0.25 5.30
C ASP A 60 10.90 -0.44 6.66
N LYS A 61 9.76 -0.68 7.31
CA LYS A 61 9.57 -1.39 8.60
C LYS A 61 10.35 -0.80 9.80
N SER A 62 11.19 0.20 9.58
CA SER A 62 12.01 0.84 10.61
C SER A 62 11.59 2.30 10.77
N LYS A 63 11.63 2.82 11.99
CA LYS A 63 11.28 4.23 12.29
C LYS A 63 12.48 5.17 12.10
N VAL A 64 13.36 4.87 11.15
CA VAL A 64 14.60 5.61 10.88
C VAL A 64 14.55 6.24 9.49
N PHE A 65 15.41 7.25 9.28
CA PHE A 65 15.63 7.84 7.97
C PHE A 65 16.88 7.23 7.34
N TYR A 66 16.81 6.98 6.04
CA TYR A 66 17.97 6.71 5.22
C TYR A 66 18.56 8.03 4.76
N VAL A 67 19.87 8.20 4.97
CA VAL A 67 20.66 9.30 4.42
C VAL A 67 21.84 8.66 3.69
N GLY A 68 21.99 8.92 2.39
CA GLY A 68 23.08 8.34 1.61
C GLY A 68 23.32 9.07 0.29
N LYS A 69 24.39 8.70 -0.42
CA LYS A 69 24.73 9.31 -1.71
C LYS A 69 23.67 8.99 -2.77
N ALA A 70 23.22 9.99 -3.51
CA ALA A 70 22.25 9.87 -4.60
C ALA A 70 22.72 8.87 -5.67
N ALA A 71 23.99 8.94 -6.07
CA ALA A 71 24.57 8.02 -7.05
C ALA A 71 24.55 6.55 -6.57
N ALA A 72 24.82 6.29 -5.29
CA ALA A 72 24.77 4.94 -4.74
C ALA A 72 23.34 4.40 -4.67
N PHE A 73 22.38 5.27 -4.33
CA PHE A 73 20.96 4.93 -4.35
C PHE A 73 20.48 4.62 -5.77
N ALA A 74 20.84 5.44 -6.75
CA ALA A 74 20.49 5.23 -8.16
C ALA A 74 21.07 3.92 -8.71
N ARG A 75 22.33 3.61 -8.39
CA ARG A 75 22.95 2.31 -8.76
C ARG A 75 22.18 1.13 -8.19
N LYS A 76 21.77 1.17 -6.93
CA LYS A 76 20.95 0.11 -6.31
C LYS A 76 19.61 -0.05 -7.00
N ALA A 77 18.96 1.06 -7.37
CA ALA A 77 17.70 1.04 -8.10
C ALA A 77 17.86 0.42 -9.50
N MET A 78 18.93 0.79 -10.23
CA MET A 78 19.23 0.21 -11.54
C MET A 78 19.60 -1.26 -11.45
N GLN A 79 20.42 -1.65 -10.47
CA GLN A 79 20.78 -3.04 -10.24
C GLN A 79 19.54 -3.89 -9.99
N TYR A 80 18.59 -3.40 -9.18
CA TYR A 80 17.32 -4.07 -8.97
C TYR A 80 16.55 -4.31 -10.29
N MET A 81 16.54 -3.34 -11.22
CA MET A 81 15.88 -3.54 -12.52
C MET A 81 16.54 -4.63 -13.34
N ILE A 82 17.88 -4.66 -13.35
CA ILE A 82 18.67 -5.65 -14.09
C ILE A 82 18.46 -7.03 -13.49
N ASP A 83 18.58 -7.17 -12.16
CA ASP A 83 18.50 -8.46 -11.48
C ASP A 83 17.12 -9.11 -11.57
N THR A 84 16.05 -8.31 -11.66
CA THR A 84 14.67 -8.82 -11.65
C THR A 84 14.04 -8.95 -13.01
N GLU A 85 14.58 -8.28 -14.03
CA GLU A 85 14.00 -8.16 -15.37
C GLU A 85 12.49 -7.76 -15.36
N ALA A 86 12.02 -7.18 -14.25
CA ALA A 86 10.61 -6.92 -14.02
C ALA A 86 10.09 -5.69 -14.79
N TYR A 87 10.99 -4.89 -15.36
CA TYR A 87 10.69 -3.66 -16.06
C TYR A 87 11.46 -3.61 -17.38
N GLN A 88 10.80 -3.13 -18.42
CA GLN A 88 11.39 -2.93 -19.74
C GLN A 88 11.40 -1.44 -20.09
N VAL A 89 12.46 -1.02 -20.79
CA VAL A 89 12.54 0.32 -21.36
C VAL A 89 11.53 0.41 -22.50
N ILE A 90 10.75 1.50 -22.53
CA ILE A 90 9.83 1.76 -23.64
C ILE A 90 10.65 2.22 -24.85
N PRO A 91 10.58 1.52 -26.00
CA PRO A 91 11.27 1.93 -27.21
C PRO A 91 10.86 3.34 -27.66
N ASN A 92 11.78 4.06 -28.30
CA ASN A 92 11.52 5.37 -28.92
C ASN A 92 11.05 6.50 -27.97
N ASN A 93 11.08 6.26 -26.65
CA ASN A 93 10.66 7.24 -25.64
C ASN A 93 9.21 7.74 -25.81
N GLU A 94 8.35 6.94 -26.44
CA GLU A 94 6.94 7.29 -26.61
C GLU A 94 6.18 7.14 -25.29
N CYS A 95 5.54 8.22 -24.84
CA CYS A 95 4.76 8.20 -23.62
C CYS A 95 3.51 7.32 -23.79
N PRO A 96 3.35 6.21 -23.03
CA PRO A 96 2.21 5.29 -23.20
C PRO A 96 0.90 5.84 -22.64
N LEU A 97 0.89 7.05 -22.07
CA LEU A 97 -0.27 7.61 -21.37
C LEU A 97 -1.48 7.75 -22.30
N THR A 98 -1.27 8.28 -23.51
CA THR A 98 -2.33 8.48 -24.50
C THR A 98 -2.96 7.17 -24.92
N GLU A 99 -2.14 6.15 -25.18
CA GLU A 99 -2.61 4.82 -25.57
C GLU A 99 -3.35 4.13 -24.41
N ASN A 100 -2.84 4.24 -23.18
CA ASN A 100 -3.52 3.72 -21.99
C ASN A 100 -4.88 4.38 -21.77
N LEU A 101 -4.94 5.71 -21.92
CA LEU A 101 -6.19 6.45 -21.85
C LEU A 101 -7.17 5.96 -22.90
N ARG A 102 -6.73 5.87 -24.16
CA ARG A 102 -7.55 5.38 -25.28
C ARG A 102 -8.12 4.01 -24.99
N ARG A 103 -7.29 3.06 -24.55
CA ARG A 103 -7.72 1.69 -24.20
C ARG A 103 -8.77 1.67 -23.08
N VAL A 104 -8.55 2.42 -22.01
CA VAL A 104 -9.50 2.49 -20.89
C VAL A 104 -10.82 3.11 -21.35
N THR A 105 -10.79 4.23 -22.08
CA THR A 105 -11.99 4.89 -22.58
C THR A 105 -12.77 3.98 -23.55
N THR A 106 -12.08 3.29 -24.47
CA THR A 106 -12.71 2.32 -25.38
C THR A 106 -13.38 1.19 -24.60
N LEU A 107 -12.72 0.63 -23.58
CA LEU A 107 -13.29 -0.41 -22.74
C LEU A 107 -14.55 0.08 -21.99
N LEU A 108 -14.48 1.24 -21.32
CA LEU A 108 -15.61 1.80 -20.60
C LEU A 108 -16.81 2.07 -21.52
N ASN A 109 -16.58 2.63 -22.70
CA ASN A 109 -17.63 2.86 -23.69
C ASN A 109 -18.27 1.56 -24.16
N ALA A 110 -17.46 0.51 -24.39
CA ALA A 110 -17.97 -0.80 -24.78
C ALA A 110 -18.80 -1.45 -23.65
N LEU A 111 -18.38 -1.32 -22.39
CA LEU A 111 -19.12 -1.82 -21.23
C LEU A 111 -20.46 -1.09 -21.05
N LEU A 112 -20.48 0.24 -21.22
CA LEU A 112 -21.71 1.04 -21.17
C LEU A 112 -22.67 0.64 -22.29
N LYS A 113 -22.17 0.52 -23.53
CA LYS A 113 -22.98 0.11 -24.70
C LYS A 113 -23.62 -1.28 -24.50
N ARG A 114 -22.94 -2.18 -23.81
CA ARG A 114 -23.43 -3.53 -23.50
C ARG A 114 -24.36 -3.58 -22.28
N GLY A 115 -24.58 -2.45 -21.58
CA GLY A 115 -25.35 -2.41 -20.35
C GLY A 115 -24.66 -3.07 -19.15
N ALA A 116 -23.37 -3.40 -19.24
CA ALA A 116 -22.61 -4.01 -18.15
C ALA A 116 -22.29 -3.03 -17.01
N ILE A 117 -22.31 -1.73 -17.32
CA ILE A 117 -22.20 -0.63 -16.35
C ILE A 117 -23.24 0.43 -16.69
N ASN A 118 -23.69 1.17 -15.68
CA ASN A 118 -24.60 2.30 -15.87
C ASN A 118 -23.85 3.62 -16.15
N GLN A 119 -24.59 4.68 -16.50
CA GLN A 119 -24.01 5.98 -16.84
C GLN A 119 -23.25 6.63 -15.68
N TYR A 120 -23.71 6.42 -14.44
CA TYR A 120 -23.03 6.93 -13.25
C TYR A 120 -21.67 6.24 -13.06
N GLN A 121 -21.63 4.91 -13.12
CA GLN A 121 -20.41 4.11 -13.04
C GLN A 121 -19.42 4.49 -14.16
N HIS A 122 -19.92 4.64 -15.40
CA HIS A 122 -19.10 5.10 -16.52
C HIS A 122 -18.49 6.47 -16.25
N LYS A 123 -19.30 7.46 -15.84
CA LYS A 123 -18.84 8.82 -15.53
C LYS A 123 -17.79 8.84 -14.41
N THR A 124 -18.00 8.06 -13.35
CA THR A 124 -17.09 7.98 -12.20
C THR A 124 -15.77 7.30 -12.54
N MET A 125 -15.78 6.29 -13.42
CA MET A 125 -14.57 5.59 -13.85
C MET A 125 -13.84 6.27 -15.01
N CYS A 126 -14.49 7.18 -15.74
CA CYS A 126 -13.86 7.90 -16.84
C CYS A 126 -12.68 8.75 -16.34
N PRO A 127 -11.48 8.61 -16.93
CA PRO A 127 -10.32 9.33 -16.43
C PRO A 127 -10.40 10.83 -16.68
N SER A 128 -10.12 11.62 -15.64
CA SER A 128 -10.08 13.08 -15.70
C SER A 128 -8.79 13.57 -16.36
N LYS A 129 -8.89 14.10 -17.58
CA LYS A 129 -7.74 14.53 -18.40
C LYS A 129 -6.79 15.52 -17.70
N GLY A 130 -7.31 16.38 -16.81
CA GLY A 130 -6.52 17.42 -16.14
C GLY A 130 -5.57 16.94 -15.04
N ILE A 131 -5.68 15.69 -14.60
CA ILE A 131 -4.86 15.13 -13.51
C ILE A 131 -4.11 13.85 -13.90
N LEU A 132 -4.27 13.38 -15.15
CA LEU A 132 -3.73 12.11 -15.61
C LEU A 132 -2.19 12.07 -15.58
N GLU A 133 -1.64 10.98 -15.03
CA GLU A 133 -0.20 10.73 -15.00
C GLU A 133 0.12 9.25 -15.23
N LEU A 134 1.38 8.95 -15.58
CA LEU A 134 1.86 7.58 -15.58
C LEU A 134 2.17 7.10 -14.17
N GLY A 135 2.10 5.79 -13.95
CA GLY A 135 2.56 5.22 -12.69
C GLY A 135 4.04 5.57 -12.43
N HIS A 136 4.33 6.08 -11.24
CA HIS A 136 5.68 6.37 -10.79
C HIS A 136 6.25 5.17 -10.03
N LEU A 137 7.52 4.87 -10.27
CA LEU A 137 8.25 3.88 -9.52
C LEU A 137 9.13 4.55 -8.48
N HIS A 138 8.89 4.21 -7.22
CA HIS A 138 9.64 4.69 -6.08
C HIS A 138 10.41 3.56 -5.42
N PHE A 139 11.48 3.92 -4.72
CA PHE A 139 12.28 2.97 -3.96
C PHE A 139 12.37 3.37 -2.50
N ILE A 140 12.11 2.42 -1.60
CA ILE A 140 12.16 2.59 -0.15
C ILE A 140 13.28 1.71 0.42
N PRO A 141 14.28 2.28 1.12
CA PRO A 141 15.36 1.51 1.74
C PRO A 141 14.87 0.54 2.82
N LYS A 142 15.45 -0.66 2.87
CA LYS A 142 15.18 -1.70 3.87
C LYS A 142 16.38 -1.86 4.82
N PRO A 143 16.59 -0.96 5.80
CA PRO A 143 17.78 -0.96 6.65
C PRO A 143 17.85 -2.17 7.60
N HIS A 144 16.72 -2.85 7.82
CA HIS A 144 16.66 -4.10 8.58
C HIS A 144 17.15 -5.33 7.80
N LYS A 145 17.68 -5.15 6.58
CA LYS A 145 18.29 -6.21 5.77
C LYS A 145 19.75 -5.84 5.45
N PRO A 146 20.67 -6.83 5.40
CA PRO A 146 22.08 -6.58 5.08
C PRO A 146 22.25 -5.80 3.77
N GLY A 147 23.17 -4.83 3.76
CA GLY A 147 23.43 -3.98 2.59
C GLY A 147 22.35 -2.92 2.30
N THR A 148 21.27 -2.84 3.08
CA THR A 148 20.15 -1.91 2.89
C THR A 148 19.63 -1.93 1.44
N PRO A 149 19.02 -3.05 1.00
CA PRO A 149 18.42 -3.15 -0.32
C PRO A 149 17.21 -2.20 -0.43
N LEU A 150 16.76 -1.96 -1.66
CA LEU A 150 15.61 -1.12 -1.93
C LEU A 150 14.36 -1.98 -2.16
N ARG A 151 13.21 -1.55 -1.63
CA ARG A 151 11.89 -2.03 -2.02
C ARG A 151 11.32 -1.12 -3.09
N GLN A 152 10.99 -1.69 -4.23
CA GLN A 152 10.21 -1.07 -5.30
C GLN A 152 8.76 -0.84 -4.88
N ILE A 153 8.21 0.33 -5.20
CA ILE A 153 6.83 0.74 -4.93
C ILE A 153 6.30 1.43 -6.19
N GLY A 154 5.32 0.81 -6.85
CA GLY A 154 4.57 1.46 -7.93
C GLY A 154 3.45 2.33 -7.36
N ALA A 155 3.41 3.61 -7.73
CA ALA A 155 2.37 4.56 -7.38
C ALA A 155 1.66 5.01 -8.66
N ALA A 156 0.39 4.61 -8.82
CA ALA A 156 -0.41 4.92 -10.00
C ALA A 156 -1.71 5.62 -9.61
N MET A 157 -1.62 6.68 -8.80
CA MET A 157 -2.80 7.33 -8.21
C MET A 157 -3.66 8.02 -9.28
N HIS A 158 -3.05 8.59 -10.31
CA HIS A 158 -3.77 9.25 -11.40
C HIS A 158 -3.59 8.56 -12.76
N ALA A 159 -3.31 7.25 -12.75
CA ALA A 159 -3.28 6.46 -13.98
C ALA A 159 -4.70 6.29 -14.56
N PRO A 160 -4.83 6.13 -15.90
CA PRO A 160 -6.14 5.94 -16.53
C PRO A 160 -6.96 4.78 -15.95
N SER A 161 -6.33 3.71 -15.48
CA SER A 161 -7.02 2.52 -14.98
C SER A 161 -7.41 2.59 -13.50
N THR A 162 -7.06 3.64 -12.76
CA THR A 162 -7.15 3.63 -11.29
C THR A 162 -8.59 3.57 -10.79
N ALA A 163 -9.48 4.41 -11.33
CA ALA A 163 -10.88 4.43 -10.92
C ALA A 163 -11.61 3.10 -11.27
N MET A 164 -11.29 2.52 -12.43
CA MET A 164 -11.80 1.19 -12.82
C MET A 164 -11.27 0.08 -11.90
N SER A 165 -10.00 0.17 -11.48
CA SER A 165 -9.41 -0.79 -10.54
C SER A 165 -10.05 -0.70 -9.16
N ALA A 166 -10.37 0.51 -8.70
CA ALA A 166 -11.11 0.73 -7.46
C ALA A 166 -12.52 0.13 -7.54
N PHE A 167 -13.25 0.37 -8.64
CA PHE A 167 -14.55 -0.24 -8.86
C PHE A 167 -14.50 -1.78 -8.86
N LEU A 168 -13.52 -2.38 -9.54
CA LEU A 168 -13.31 -3.83 -9.52
C LEU A 168 -13.00 -4.33 -8.10
N ASN A 169 -12.18 -3.60 -7.34
CA ASN A 169 -11.92 -3.93 -5.95
C ASN A 169 -13.21 -3.92 -5.12
N ASP A 170 -14.05 -2.89 -5.26
CA ASP A 170 -15.29 -2.77 -4.49
C ASP A 170 -16.28 -3.92 -4.81
N LEU A 171 -16.27 -4.41 -6.06
CA LEU A 171 -17.05 -5.59 -6.46
C LEU A 171 -16.49 -6.89 -5.91
N LEU A 172 -15.17 -7.08 -5.95
CA LEU A 172 -14.51 -8.35 -5.64
C LEU A 172 -14.20 -8.53 -4.15
N ALA A 173 -13.90 -7.44 -3.45
CA ALA A 173 -13.45 -7.46 -2.06
C ALA A 173 -14.43 -8.16 -1.11
N PRO A 174 -15.77 -7.97 -1.18
CA PRO A 174 -16.69 -8.66 -0.28
C PRO A 174 -16.62 -10.19 -0.41
N VAL A 175 -16.52 -10.70 -1.64
CA VAL A 175 -16.40 -12.15 -1.91
C VAL A 175 -15.04 -12.66 -1.46
N PHE A 176 -13.97 -11.92 -1.79
CA PHE A 176 -12.61 -12.26 -1.39
C PHE A 176 -12.45 -12.30 0.14
N LEU A 177 -12.89 -11.26 0.85
CA LEU A 177 -12.73 -11.13 2.29
C LEU A 177 -13.47 -12.24 3.04
N ARG A 178 -14.68 -12.60 2.59
CA ARG A 178 -15.41 -13.75 3.17
C ARG A 178 -14.62 -15.05 3.08
N VAL A 179 -13.97 -15.32 1.94
CA VAL A 179 -13.14 -16.53 1.77
C VAL A 179 -11.84 -16.42 2.57
N ALA A 180 -11.22 -15.24 2.59
CA ALA A 180 -10.01 -14.99 3.33
C ALA A 180 -10.20 -15.19 4.84
N GLU A 181 -11.31 -14.71 5.41
CA GLU A 181 -11.65 -14.91 6.83
C GLU A 181 -11.80 -16.39 7.21
N ALA A 182 -12.24 -17.23 6.27
CA ALA A 182 -12.41 -18.66 6.50
C ALA A 182 -11.12 -19.48 6.33
N THR A 183 -10.11 -18.95 5.65
CA THR A 183 -8.92 -19.72 5.22
C THR A 183 -7.59 -19.14 5.69
N THR A 184 -7.58 -17.90 6.17
CA THR A 184 -6.36 -17.17 6.54
C THR A 184 -6.58 -16.30 7.77
N PHE A 185 -5.50 -16.00 8.48
CA PHE A 185 -5.53 -15.01 9.55
C PHE A 185 -5.37 -13.61 8.96
N ILE A 186 -6.41 -12.77 9.13
CA ILE A 186 -6.42 -11.40 8.59
C ILE A 186 -5.36 -10.50 9.26
N ASN A 187 -5.05 -10.76 10.53
CA ASN A 187 -4.09 -9.98 11.30
C ASN A 187 -3.48 -10.79 12.46
N SER A 188 -2.54 -10.18 13.18
CA SER A 188 -1.84 -10.82 14.30
C SER A 188 -2.76 -11.20 15.46
N THR A 189 -3.82 -10.42 15.73
CA THR A 189 -4.76 -10.75 16.81
C THR A 189 -5.62 -11.97 16.46
N GLY A 190 -6.00 -12.13 15.18
CA GLY A 190 -6.66 -13.33 14.68
C GLY A 190 -5.80 -14.58 14.83
N LEU A 191 -4.50 -14.47 14.50
CA LEU A 191 -3.54 -15.57 14.70
C LEU A 191 -3.42 -15.95 16.18
N ILE A 192 -3.24 -14.98 17.08
CA ILE A 192 -3.11 -15.25 18.53
C ILE A 192 -4.35 -15.98 19.05
N ARG A 193 -5.55 -15.50 18.73
CA ARG A 193 -6.80 -16.16 19.16
C ARG A 193 -6.92 -17.58 18.65
N ALA A 194 -6.49 -17.83 17.41
CA ALA A 194 -6.50 -19.18 16.84
C ALA A 194 -5.50 -20.10 17.57
N LEU A 195 -4.32 -19.59 17.93
CA LEU A 195 -3.35 -20.33 18.73
C LEU A 195 -3.87 -20.60 20.15
N GLU A 196 -4.49 -19.63 20.82
CA GLU A 196 -5.11 -19.81 22.13
C GLU A 196 -6.19 -20.90 22.08
N LYS A 197 -7.03 -20.89 21.03
CA LYS A 197 -8.01 -21.95 20.81
C LYS A 197 -7.34 -23.31 20.61
N TYR A 198 -6.32 -23.39 19.75
CA TYR A 198 -5.55 -24.60 19.47
C TYR A 198 -4.91 -25.18 20.74
N VAL A 199 -4.44 -24.31 21.65
CA VAL A 199 -3.96 -24.69 22.99
C VAL A 199 -5.10 -25.22 23.85
N SER A 200 -6.23 -24.51 23.93
CA SER A 200 -7.37 -24.88 24.78
C SER A 200 -8.01 -26.21 24.38
N GLU A 201 -7.92 -26.57 23.10
CA GLU A 201 -8.39 -27.84 22.55
C GLU A 201 -7.36 -28.98 22.72
N GLY A 202 -6.20 -28.70 23.33
CA GLY A 202 -5.15 -29.70 23.58
C GLY A 202 -4.37 -30.12 22.34
N HIS A 203 -4.49 -29.37 21.24
CA HIS A 203 -3.78 -29.67 19.99
C HIS A 203 -2.30 -29.23 20.02
N LEU A 204 -1.96 -28.25 20.87
CA LEU A 204 -0.56 -27.85 21.07
C LEU A 204 0.15 -28.82 22.02
N GLN A 205 0.94 -29.73 21.46
CA GLN A 205 1.73 -30.71 22.19
C GLN A 205 3.23 -30.38 22.11
N LEU A 206 4.04 -31.02 22.95
CA LEU A 206 5.51 -30.89 22.90
C LEU A 206 6.09 -31.38 21.55
N THR A 207 5.34 -32.22 20.83
CA THR A 207 5.68 -32.75 19.50
C THR A 207 5.20 -31.85 18.36
N THR A 208 4.46 -30.77 18.64
CA THR A 208 3.96 -29.86 17.60
C THR A 208 5.11 -29.09 16.96
N LEU A 209 5.22 -29.19 15.64
CA LEU A 209 6.23 -28.48 14.85
C LEU A 209 5.62 -27.24 14.20
N PHE A 210 6.31 -26.11 14.34
CA PHE A 210 5.97 -24.89 13.60
C PHE A 210 6.85 -24.79 12.36
N VAL A 211 6.21 -24.68 11.19
CA VAL A 211 6.89 -24.51 9.91
C VAL A 211 6.58 -23.12 9.38
N ILE A 212 7.63 -22.37 9.02
CA ILE A 212 7.51 -21.00 8.52
C ILE A 212 8.08 -20.96 7.11
N PHE A 213 7.27 -20.49 6.17
CA PHE A 213 7.69 -20.23 4.80
C PHE A 213 7.63 -18.72 4.52
N ASP A 214 8.68 -18.16 3.91
CA ASP A 214 8.71 -16.77 3.46
C ASP A 214 8.70 -16.73 1.92
N VAL A 215 7.69 -16.10 1.33
CA VAL A 215 7.57 -15.96 -0.12
C VAL A 215 8.30 -14.69 -0.54
N VAL A 216 9.37 -14.85 -1.31
CA VAL A 216 10.21 -13.73 -1.79
C VAL A 216 9.60 -13.12 -3.06
N ASN A 217 9.65 -11.79 -3.18
CA ASN A 217 9.27 -11.03 -4.38
C ASN A 217 7.85 -11.32 -4.92
N LEU A 218 6.89 -11.63 -4.05
CA LEU A 218 5.53 -12.03 -4.43
C LEU A 218 4.91 -11.16 -5.55
N TYR A 219 4.89 -9.84 -5.39
CA TYR A 219 4.20 -8.94 -6.34
C TYR A 219 4.79 -8.91 -7.74
N THR A 220 6.10 -9.13 -7.90
CA THR A 220 6.76 -9.09 -9.22
C THR A 220 6.79 -10.45 -9.90
N MET A 221 6.50 -11.52 -9.17
CA MET A 221 6.59 -12.90 -9.66
C MET A 221 5.24 -13.52 -10.02
N ILE A 222 4.11 -12.80 -9.86
CA ILE A 222 2.79 -13.31 -10.22
C ILE A 222 2.62 -13.29 -11.75
N PRO A 223 2.54 -14.45 -12.43
CA PRO A 223 2.35 -14.47 -13.87
C PRO A 223 0.94 -13.97 -14.22
N ARG A 224 0.84 -13.05 -15.18
CA ARG A 224 -0.43 -12.43 -15.57
C ARG A 224 -1.52 -13.45 -15.91
N GLN A 225 -1.18 -14.46 -16.72
CA GLN A 225 -2.15 -15.48 -17.14
C GLN A 225 -2.60 -16.34 -15.96
N GLY A 226 -1.65 -16.77 -15.12
CA GLY A 226 -1.94 -17.53 -13.90
C GLY A 226 -2.86 -16.77 -12.93
N ALA A 227 -2.69 -15.45 -12.80
CA ALA A 227 -3.57 -14.61 -11.99
C ALA A 227 -5.00 -14.55 -12.54
N LEU A 228 -5.17 -14.40 -13.86
CA LEU A 228 -6.49 -14.38 -14.49
C LEU A 228 -7.19 -15.73 -14.36
N ASP A 229 -6.47 -16.83 -14.52
CA ASP A 229 -7.00 -18.18 -14.35
C ASP A 229 -7.38 -18.49 -12.89
N ALA A 230 -6.57 -18.03 -11.93
CA ALA A 230 -6.89 -18.12 -10.51
C ALA A 230 -8.15 -17.31 -10.17
N LEU A 231 -8.26 -16.08 -10.69
CA LEU A 231 -9.46 -15.25 -10.52
C LEU A 231 -10.69 -15.93 -11.12
N ARG A 232 -10.61 -16.46 -12.36
CA ARG A 232 -11.72 -17.18 -12.99
C ARG A 232 -12.19 -18.35 -12.11
N ARG A 233 -11.29 -19.23 -11.68
CA ARG A 233 -11.63 -20.37 -10.80
C ARG A 233 -12.22 -19.91 -9.47
N PHE A 234 -11.68 -18.83 -8.89
CA PHE A 234 -12.19 -18.24 -7.66
C PHE A 234 -13.65 -17.78 -7.84
N LEU A 235 -13.93 -17.04 -8.91
CA LEU A 235 -15.27 -16.54 -9.22
C LEU A 235 -16.24 -17.70 -9.51
N GLU A 236 -15.84 -18.68 -10.31
CA GLU A 236 -16.68 -19.86 -10.60
C GLU A 236 -17.06 -20.63 -9.34
N LYS A 237 -16.14 -20.77 -8.38
CA LYS A 237 -16.37 -21.48 -7.12
C LYS A 237 -17.23 -20.68 -6.14
N HIS A 238 -17.09 -19.36 -6.09
CA HIS A 238 -17.62 -18.54 -5.00
C HIS A 238 -18.76 -17.59 -5.40
N LEU A 239 -19.07 -17.44 -6.69
CA LEU A 239 -20.21 -16.66 -7.18
C LEU A 239 -21.40 -17.51 -7.66
N LYS A 240 -21.19 -18.79 -8.04
CA LYS A 240 -22.25 -19.65 -8.62
C LYS A 240 -23.27 -20.21 -7.61
N HIS A 241 -23.28 -19.73 -6.36
CA HIS A 241 -24.19 -20.20 -5.31
C HIS A 241 -25.26 -19.17 -4.91
N HIS A 242 -25.63 -18.26 -5.81
CA HIS A 242 -26.79 -17.39 -5.68
C HIS A 242 -27.67 -17.48 -6.91
#